data_AF-A0A8D0R9C1-F1
#
_entry.id   AF-A0A8D0R9C1-F1
#
_cell.length_a   1.000
_cell.length_b   1.000
_cell.length_c   1.000
_cell.angle_alpha   90.00
_cell.angle_beta   90.00
_cell.angle_gamma   90.00
#
_symmetry.space_group_name_H-M   'P 1'
#
loop_
_entity.id
_entity.type
_entity.pdbx_description
1 polymer ?
#
loop_
_entity_poly.entity_id
_entity_poly.type
_entity_poly.pdbx_seq_one_letter_code
_entity_poly.pdbx_strand_id
1 'polypeptide(L)'
;MIKTLAKVGIEGTFPNIIKAIYDKPTANIILNGEKLKAFSLKSGIRQGCPLSPLLFNIVLEVLATAIRQTKEIKGIQRGREEIKLSLYADDMILYIENPKDSTQKLLELINKFSKVAGYKINIQKSVAFLYTNNEILEKEYKSILPFKIAPQKIKYLGIHLTKEVKDFYDKNL
;
A
#
# COMPACT_ATOMS: atom_id res chain seq x y z
N MET A 1 -4.38 -2.53 14.75
CA MET A 1 -5.64 -3.28 14.53
C MET A 1 -6.73 -2.87 15.50
N ILE A 2 -6.75 -3.28 16.78
CA ILE A 2 -7.88 -2.94 17.70
C ILE A 2 -8.09 -1.42 17.83
N LYS A 3 -7.01 -0.65 18.05
CA LYS A 3 -7.08 0.83 18.05
C LYS A 3 -7.56 1.43 16.72
N THR A 4 -7.29 0.74 15.61
CA THR A 4 -7.75 1.14 14.27
C THR A 4 -9.26 0.95 14.15
N LEU A 5 -9.79 -0.19 14.60
CA LEU A 5 -11.22 -0.48 14.62
C LEU A 5 -12.00 0.59 15.39
N ALA A 6 -11.54 0.94 16.59
CA ALA A 6 -12.15 2.01 17.38
C ALA A 6 -12.12 3.36 16.63
N LYS A 7 -10.99 3.71 16.00
CA LYS A 7 -10.87 4.96 15.22
C LYS A 7 -11.82 5.06 14.02
N VAL A 8 -12.23 3.92 13.43
CA VAL A 8 -13.19 3.90 12.33
C VAL A 8 -14.64 3.73 12.82
N GLY A 9 -14.88 3.87 14.14
CA GLY A 9 -16.22 3.80 14.73
C GLY A 9 -16.71 2.39 15.03
N ILE A 10 -15.83 1.37 14.94
CA ILE A 10 -16.18 -0.01 15.29
C ILE A 10 -15.89 -0.23 16.77
N GLU A 11 -16.94 -0.26 17.58
CA GLU A 11 -16.89 -0.39 19.03
C GLU A 11 -17.72 -1.59 19.54
N GLY A 12 -17.76 -1.77 20.85
CA GLY A 12 -18.58 -2.79 21.52
C GLY A 12 -18.01 -4.21 21.40
N THR A 13 -18.89 -5.19 21.15
CA THR A 13 -18.54 -6.62 21.21
C THR A 13 -17.59 -7.05 20.09
N PHE A 14 -17.66 -6.42 18.92
CA PHE A 14 -16.89 -6.87 17.75
C PHE A 14 -15.37 -6.74 17.95
N PRO A 15 -14.80 -5.58 18.34
CA PRO A 15 -13.37 -5.50 18.66
C PRO A 15 -12.92 -6.46 19.76
N ASN A 16 -13.79 -6.79 20.73
CA ASN A 16 -13.48 -7.76 21.78
C ASN A 16 -13.35 -9.18 21.22
N ILE A 17 -14.23 -9.57 20.29
CA ILE A 17 -14.12 -10.85 19.57
C ILE A 17 -12.83 -10.90 18.76
N ILE A 18 -12.52 -9.84 17.99
CA ILE A 18 -11.27 -9.77 17.23
C ILE A 18 -10.06 -9.87 18.16
N LYS A 19 -10.09 -9.17 19.30
CA LYS A 19 -9.04 -9.24 20.31
C LYS A 19 -8.88 -10.68 20.81
N ALA A 20 -9.97 -11.37 21.16
CA ALA A 20 -9.91 -12.75 21.63
C ALA A 20 -9.34 -13.72 20.57
N ILE A 21 -9.70 -13.54 19.28
CA ILE A 21 -9.19 -14.38 18.19
C ILE A 21 -7.69 -14.17 17.99
N TYR A 22 -7.21 -12.93 18.06
CA TYR A 22 -5.83 -12.54 17.75
C TYR A 22 -4.96 -12.29 18.99
N ASP A 23 -5.44 -12.57 20.21
CA ASP A 23 -4.64 -12.42 21.42
C ASP A 23 -3.56 -13.50 21.48
N LYS A 24 -2.34 -13.08 21.81
CA LYS A 24 -1.15 -13.93 22.00
C LYS A 24 -1.07 -15.12 21.01
N PRO A 25 -1.08 -14.88 19.68
CA PRO A 25 -1.08 -15.97 18.72
C PRO A 25 0.23 -16.75 18.81
N THR A 26 0.17 -18.05 18.62
CA THR A 26 1.36 -18.93 18.51
C THR A 26 1.39 -19.60 17.15
N ALA A 27 2.58 -19.90 16.66
CA ALA A 27 2.80 -20.69 15.45
C ALA A 27 3.76 -21.85 15.70
N ASN A 28 3.63 -22.88 14.87
CA ASN A 28 4.56 -23.99 14.77
C ASN A 28 5.01 -24.10 13.32
N ILE A 29 6.23 -24.56 13.10
CA ILE A 29 6.73 -24.93 11.78
C ILE A 29 6.60 -26.44 11.64
N ILE A 30 6.06 -26.91 10.51
CA ILE A 30 6.08 -28.33 10.15
C ILE A 30 7.21 -28.52 9.15
N LEU A 31 8.18 -29.37 9.48
CA LEU A 31 9.32 -29.69 8.62
C LEU A 31 9.38 -31.21 8.46
N ASN A 32 9.33 -31.70 7.21
CA ASN A 32 9.34 -33.14 6.89
C ASN A 32 8.25 -33.95 7.63
N GLY A 33 7.09 -33.34 7.87
CA GLY A 33 5.98 -33.96 8.62
C GLY A 33 6.09 -33.84 10.14
N GLU A 34 7.23 -33.37 10.67
CA GLU A 34 7.42 -33.17 12.11
C GLU A 34 7.07 -31.74 12.54
N LYS A 35 6.32 -31.62 13.64
CA LYS A 35 5.91 -30.34 14.22
C LYS A 35 6.97 -29.83 15.18
N LEU A 36 7.65 -28.75 14.81
CA LEU A 36 8.62 -28.07 15.67
C LEU A 36 7.95 -27.31 16.82
N LYS A 37 8.76 -26.91 17.82
CA LYS A 37 8.31 -26.19 19.02
C LYS A 37 7.52 -24.92 18.67
N ALA A 38 6.46 -24.67 19.43
CA ALA A 38 5.64 -23.46 19.25
C ALA A 38 6.41 -22.21 19.67
N PHE A 39 6.18 -21.11 18.94
CA PHE A 39 6.68 -19.79 19.29
C PHE A 39 5.56 -18.76 19.21
N SER A 40 5.64 -17.73 20.05
CA SER A 40 4.67 -16.64 20.05
C SER A 40 4.91 -15.70 18.87
N LEU A 41 3.82 -15.35 18.19
CA LEU A 41 3.80 -14.34 17.14
C LEU A 41 3.56 -12.96 17.77
N LYS A 42 4.43 -12.00 17.43
CA LYS A 42 4.32 -10.61 17.89
C LYS A 42 3.42 -9.75 17.00
N SER A 43 3.28 -10.13 15.74
CA SER A 43 2.55 -9.40 14.70
C SER A 43 2.17 -10.32 13.56
N GLY A 44 1.22 -9.88 12.74
CA GLY A 44 0.78 -10.60 11.54
C GLY A 44 -0.66 -11.09 11.64
N ILE A 45 -1.26 -11.26 10.47
CA ILE A 45 -2.58 -11.86 10.31
C ILE A 45 -2.44 -13.34 9.96
N ARG A 46 -3.37 -14.18 10.42
CA ARG A 46 -3.36 -15.62 10.10
C ARG A 46 -3.67 -15.81 8.62
N GLN A 47 -2.74 -16.39 7.86
CA GLN A 47 -3.00 -16.79 6.48
C GLN A 47 -4.07 -17.90 6.46
N GLY A 48 -4.97 -17.85 5.48
CA GLY A 48 -6.12 -18.75 5.40
C GLY A 48 -7.27 -18.43 6.36
N CYS A 49 -7.14 -17.44 7.25
CA CYS A 49 -8.27 -16.99 8.07
C CYS A 49 -9.21 -16.09 7.25
N PRO A 50 -10.51 -16.39 7.18
CA PRO A 50 -11.48 -15.61 6.39
C PRO A 50 -11.59 -14.13 6.83
N LEU A 51 -11.27 -13.82 8.09
CA LEU A 51 -11.35 -12.47 8.65
C LEU A 51 -10.12 -11.61 8.32
N SER A 52 -8.97 -12.26 8.09
CA SER A 52 -7.69 -11.58 7.89
C SER A 52 -7.70 -10.56 6.74
N PRO A 53 -8.27 -10.85 5.55
CA PRO A 53 -8.33 -9.88 4.45
C PRO A 53 -9.13 -8.62 4.80
N LEU A 54 -10.26 -8.76 5.49
CA LEU A 54 -11.08 -7.62 5.88
C LEU A 54 -10.36 -6.75 6.91
N LEU A 55 -9.75 -7.36 7.93
CA LEU A 55 -8.99 -6.63 8.94
C LEU A 55 -7.79 -5.91 8.33
N PHE A 56 -7.15 -6.51 7.33
CA PHE A 56 -6.08 -5.89 6.56
C PHE A 56 -6.58 -4.64 5.82
N ASN A 57 -7.68 -4.75 5.08
CA ASN A 57 -8.27 -3.63 4.34
C ASN A 57 -8.67 -2.47 5.28
N ILE A 58 -9.28 -2.76 6.44
CA ILE A 58 -9.65 -1.71 7.40
C ILE A 58 -8.42 -0.95 7.91
N VAL A 59 -7.31 -1.65 8.17
CA VAL A 59 -6.08 -0.99 8.64
C VAL A 59 -5.44 -0.15 7.53
N LEU A 60 -5.41 -0.64 6.29
CA LEU A 60 -4.92 0.13 5.14
C LEU A 60 -5.80 1.33 4.81
N GLU A 61 -7.12 1.24 5.04
CA GLU A 61 -8.05 2.33 4.77
C GLU A 61 -7.75 3.59 5.59
N VAL A 62 -7.15 3.44 6.78
CA VAL A 62 -6.65 4.58 7.58
C VAL A 62 -5.52 5.31 6.84
N LEU A 63 -4.59 4.58 6.23
CA LEU A 63 -3.52 5.18 5.42
C LEU A 63 -4.10 5.83 4.16
N ALA A 64 -5.00 5.13 3.47
CA ALA A 64 -5.67 5.61 2.27
C ALA A 64 -6.42 6.93 2.52
N THR A 65 -7.16 6.99 3.62
CA THR A 65 -7.92 8.19 4.03
C THR A 65 -6.97 9.34 4.35
N ALA A 66 -5.88 9.09 5.07
CA ALA A 66 -4.89 10.11 5.38
C ALA A 66 -4.22 10.67 4.12
N ILE A 67 -3.91 9.82 3.12
CA ILE A 67 -3.38 10.26 1.82
C ILE A 67 -4.41 11.13 1.08
N ARG A 68 -5.67 10.69 1.00
CA ARG A 68 -6.76 11.47 0.37
C ARG A 68 -6.94 12.85 1.00
N GLN A 69 -6.90 12.93 2.33
CA GLN A 69 -7.14 14.17 3.09
C GLN A 69 -5.95 15.14 3.09
N THR A 70 -4.72 14.67 2.87
CA THR A 70 -3.52 15.53 2.89
C THR A 70 -3.47 16.39 1.63
N LYS A 71 -3.58 17.71 1.77
CA LYS A 71 -3.68 18.65 0.65
C LYS A 71 -2.37 18.82 -0.12
N GLU A 72 -1.25 18.63 0.56
CA GLU A 72 0.09 18.70 -0.02
C GLU A 72 0.42 17.48 -0.89
N ILE A 73 -0.29 16.36 -0.71
CA ILE A 73 -0.21 15.23 -1.64
C ILE A 73 -1.23 15.51 -2.75
N LYS A 74 -0.74 15.89 -3.91
CA LYS A 74 -1.57 16.14 -5.10
C LYS A 74 -1.70 14.87 -5.93
N GLY A 75 -2.93 14.51 -6.27
CA GLY A 75 -3.25 13.43 -7.19
C GLY A 75 -3.57 13.95 -8.58
N ILE A 76 -4.03 13.04 -9.45
CA ILE A 76 -4.47 13.40 -10.79
C ILE A 76 -5.91 13.89 -10.78
N GLN A 77 -6.21 14.94 -11.56
CA GLN A 77 -7.58 15.45 -11.71
C GLN A 77 -8.35 14.69 -12.79
N ARG A 78 -9.55 14.23 -12.46
CA ARG A 78 -10.52 13.67 -13.41
C ARG A 78 -11.87 14.35 -13.22
N GLY A 79 -12.15 15.34 -14.08
CA GLY A 79 -13.36 16.15 -13.96
C GLY A 79 -13.34 16.98 -12.67
N ARG A 80 -14.24 16.69 -11.73
CA ARG A 80 -14.32 17.36 -10.41
C ARG A 80 -13.66 16.56 -9.28
N GLU A 81 -13.13 15.38 -9.58
CA GLU A 81 -12.57 14.47 -8.59
C GLU A 81 -11.05 14.40 -8.70
N GLU A 82 -10.37 14.47 -7.55
CA GLU A 82 -8.93 14.21 -7.44
C GLU A 82 -8.71 12.75 -7.06
N ILE A 83 -7.99 12.02 -7.90
CA ILE A 83 -7.63 10.62 -7.65
C ILE A 83 -6.18 10.57 -7.17
N LYS A 84 -5.96 10.14 -5.92
CA LYS A 84 -4.61 10.03 -5.33
C LYS A 84 -4.08 8.61 -5.26
N LEU A 85 -4.95 7.61 -5.17
CA LEU A 85 -4.54 6.22 -4.99
C LEU A 85 -5.61 5.22 -5.40
N SER A 86 -5.15 4.03 -5.75
CA SER A 86 -5.95 2.82 -5.96
C SER A 86 -5.35 1.68 -5.12
N LEU A 87 -6.21 0.81 -4.58
CA LEU A 87 -5.81 -0.29 -3.71
C LEU A 87 -6.41 -1.60 -4.19
N TYR A 88 -5.59 -2.65 -4.20
CA TYR A 88 -6.04 -4.02 -4.36
C TYR A 88 -5.24 -4.92 -3.42
N ALA A 89 -5.89 -5.41 -2.35
CA ALA A 89 -5.20 -6.07 -1.25
C ALA A 89 -3.98 -5.23 -0.80
N ASP A 90 -2.77 -5.79 -0.83
CA ASP A 90 -1.52 -5.13 -0.45
C ASP A 90 -0.88 -4.30 -1.58
N ASP A 91 -1.37 -4.41 -2.82
CA ASP A 91 -0.87 -3.66 -3.96
C ASP A 91 -1.53 -2.27 -4.05
N MET A 92 -0.73 -1.24 -3.82
CA MET A 92 -1.14 0.17 -3.89
C MET A 92 -0.53 0.86 -5.13
N ILE A 93 -1.37 1.51 -5.93
CA ILE A 93 -0.93 2.53 -6.90
C ILE A 93 -1.19 3.90 -6.30
N LEU A 94 -0.20 4.79 -6.42
CA LEU A 94 -0.30 6.18 -6.05
C LEU A 94 -0.17 7.04 -7.30
N TYR A 95 -1.11 7.96 -7.47
CA TYR A 95 -1.10 8.95 -8.53
C TYR A 95 -0.64 10.25 -7.91
N ILE A 96 0.47 10.79 -8.42
CA ILE A 96 1.14 11.93 -7.82
C ILE A 96 1.39 13.01 -8.87
N GLU A 97 0.80 14.18 -8.66
CA GLU A 97 1.19 15.42 -9.31
C GLU A 97 2.27 16.12 -8.48
N ASN A 98 3.12 16.90 -9.16
CA ASN A 98 4.31 17.55 -8.57
C ASN A 98 5.10 16.60 -7.63
N PRO A 99 5.79 15.57 -8.19
CA PRO A 99 6.44 14.52 -7.42
C PRO A 99 7.46 15.03 -6.40
N LYS A 100 8.05 16.21 -6.61
CA LYS A 100 9.03 16.81 -5.70
C LYS A 100 8.48 17.05 -4.31
N ASP A 101 7.33 17.71 -4.23
CA ASP A 101 6.71 18.07 -2.94
C ASP A 101 5.82 16.94 -2.42
N SER A 102 4.98 16.37 -3.29
CA SER A 102 3.99 15.36 -2.92
C SER A 102 4.63 14.06 -2.40
N THR A 103 5.75 13.62 -3.01
CA THR A 103 6.40 12.35 -2.62
C THR A 103 7.02 12.45 -1.23
N GLN A 104 7.63 13.59 -0.90
CA GLN A 104 8.19 13.81 0.44
C GLN A 104 7.09 13.67 1.50
N LYS A 105 5.97 14.37 1.31
CA LYS A 105 4.85 14.32 2.26
C LYS A 105 4.25 12.93 2.38
N LEU A 106 4.09 12.24 1.25
CA LEU A 106 3.62 10.87 1.21
C LEU A 106 4.52 9.94 2.03
N LEU A 107 5.84 10.01 1.86
CA LEU A 107 6.79 9.17 2.58
C LEU A 107 6.78 9.46 4.08
N GLU A 108 6.65 10.71 4.49
CA GLU A 108 6.47 11.06 5.91
C GLU A 108 5.21 10.41 6.50
N LEU A 109 4.10 10.43 5.76
CA LEU A 109 2.83 9.86 6.19
C LEU A 109 2.90 8.34 6.27
N ILE A 110 3.48 7.69 5.27
CA ILE A 110 3.76 6.25 5.26
C ILE A 110 4.65 5.85 6.44
N ASN A 111 5.71 6.62 6.72
CA ASN A 111 6.62 6.36 7.84
C ASN A 111 5.91 6.51 9.20
N LYS A 112 5.04 7.51 9.37
CA LYS A 112 4.20 7.65 10.57
C LYS A 112 3.24 6.47 10.72
N PHE A 113 2.56 6.10 9.66
CA PHE A 113 1.67 4.94 9.65
C PHE A 113 2.43 3.65 9.98
N SER A 114 3.61 3.45 9.41
CA SER A 114 4.49 2.31 9.66
C SER A 114 4.79 2.10 11.14
N LYS A 115 5.13 3.18 11.86
CA LYS A 115 5.42 3.15 13.31
C LYS A 115 4.21 2.73 14.14
N VAL A 116 2.99 3.03 13.69
CA VAL A 116 1.74 2.75 14.42
C VAL A 116 1.17 1.39 14.07
N ALA A 117 1.14 1.05 12.78
CA ALA A 117 0.48 -0.15 12.27
C ALA A 117 1.43 -1.34 12.11
N GLY A 118 2.75 -1.12 12.15
CA GLY A 118 3.76 -2.17 11.99
C GLY A 118 4.02 -2.58 10.54
N TYR A 119 3.37 -1.93 9.56
CA TYR A 119 3.63 -2.15 8.12
C TYR A 119 4.86 -1.41 7.65
N LYS A 120 5.59 -1.94 6.68
CA LYS A 120 6.72 -1.25 6.04
C LYS A 120 6.55 -1.33 4.54
N ILE A 121 6.81 -0.21 3.85
CA ILE A 121 6.92 -0.25 2.40
C ILE A 121 8.18 -1.01 2.01
N ASN A 122 8.09 -1.75 0.91
CA ASN A 122 9.25 -2.37 0.31
C ASN A 122 9.79 -1.46 -0.79
N ILE A 123 10.67 -0.52 -0.42
CA ILE A 123 11.26 0.46 -1.35
C ILE A 123 11.91 -0.22 -2.56
N GLN A 124 12.53 -1.39 -2.37
CA GLN A 124 13.20 -2.13 -3.45
C GLN A 124 12.22 -2.72 -4.46
N LYS A 125 10.99 -3.06 -4.03
CA LYS A 125 9.92 -3.54 -4.91
C LYS A 125 9.03 -2.41 -5.44
N SER A 126 9.04 -1.25 -4.80
CA SER A 126 8.30 -0.08 -5.25
C SER A 126 8.94 0.53 -6.50
N VAL A 127 8.11 0.82 -7.49
CA VAL A 127 8.51 1.37 -8.78
C VAL A 127 7.74 2.66 -9.01
N ALA A 128 8.43 3.70 -9.47
CA ALA A 128 7.82 4.93 -9.94
C ALA A 128 7.74 4.91 -11.46
N PHE A 129 6.61 5.35 -12.00
CA PHE A 129 6.36 5.43 -13.43
C PHE A 129 6.05 6.88 -13.79
N LEU A 130 6.96 7.51 -14.54
CA LEU A 130 6.86 8.93 -14.87
C LEU A 130 6.04 9.12 -16.15
N TYR A 131 4.93 9.85 -16.02
CA TYR A 131 4.06 10.23 -17.13
C TYR A 131 4.35 11.68 -17.54
N THR A 132 5.47 11.89 -18.25
CA THR A 132 5.87 13.20 -18.76
C THR A 132 6.58 13.04 -20.10
N ASN A 133 6.39 14.02 -20.99
CA ASN A 133 7.13 14.13 -22.26
C ASN A 133 8.28 15.16 -22.14
N ASN A 134 8.48 15.76 -20.97
CA ASN A 134 9.53 16.73 -20.73
C ASN A 134 10.77 16.03 -20.16
N GLU A 135 11.81 15.90 -21.00
CA GLU A 135 13.06 15.22 -20.64
C GLU A 135 13.81 15.86 -19.47
N ILE A 136 13.73 17.20 -19.33
CA ILE A 136 14.40 17.95 -18.25
C ILE A 136 13.74 17.58 -16.92
N LEU A 137 12.40 17.64 -16.86
CA LEU A 137 11.63 17.22 -15.69
C LEU A 137 11.81 15.72 -15.39
N GLU A 138 11.87 14.88 -16.42
CA GLU A 138 12.11 13.45 -16.23
C GLU A 138 13.47 13.19 -15.57
N LYS A 139 14.53 13.91 -15.98
CA LYS A 139 15.86 13.85 -15.36
C LYS A 139 15.85 14.36 -13.92
N GLU A 140 15.17 15.47 -13.64
CA GLU A 140 15.02 15.99 -12.27
C GLU A 140 14.28 14.97 -11.39
N TYR A 141 13.16 14.42 -11.84
CA TYR A 141 12.40 13.45 -11.05
C TYR A 141 13.16 12.14 -10.81
N LYS A 142 13.98 11.71 -11.78
CA LYS A 142 14.87 10.55 -11.61
C LYS A 142 15.90 10.75 -10.49
N SER A 143 16.35 11.97 -10.21
CA SER A 143 17.37 12.22 -9.18
C SER A 143 16.77 12.38 -7.77
N ILE A 144 15.51 12.82 -7.66
CA ILE A 144 14.88 13.08 -6.35
C ILE A 144 14.05 11.91 -5.83
N LEU A 145 13.49 11.07 -6.71
CA LEU A 145 12.59 10.00 -6.30
C LEU A 145 13.39 8.82 -5.73
N PRO A 146 13.03 8.30 -4.54
CA PRO A 146 13.75 7.20 -3.91
C PRO A 146 13.37 5.83 -4.49
N PHE A 147 12.67 5.80 -5.62
CA PHE A 147 12.13 4.58 -6.23
C PHE A 147 12.83 4.27 -7.53
N LYS A 148 12.87 2.99 -7.89
CA LYS A 148 13.30 2.59 -9.24
C LYS A 148 12.33 3.16 -10.25
N ILE A 149 12.85 3.86 -11.25
CA ILE A 149 12.03 4.45 -12.32
C ILE A 149 11.85 3.42 -13.44
N ALA A 150 10.60 3.11 -13.77
CA ALA A 150 10.27 2.27 -14.92
C ALA A 150 10.40 3.06 -16.23
N PRO A 151 11.09 2.50 -17.24
CA PRO A 151 11.40 3.25 -18.46
C PRO A 151 10.20 3.39 -19.41
N GLN A 152 9.43 2.32 -19.62
CA GLN A 152 8.37 2.28 -20.65
C GLN A 152 7.04 1.72 -20.15
N LYS A 153 7.08 0.73 -19.25
CA LYS A 153 5.88 0.09 -18.72
C LYS A 153 6.03 -0.38 -17.28
N ILE A 154 4.91 -0.51 -16.60
CA ILE A 154 4.80 -1.20 -15.30
C ILE A 154 3.73 -2.29 -15.40
N LYS A 155 3.87 -3.35 -14.60
CA LYS A 155 2.85 -4.40 -14.50
C LYS A 155 2.07 -4.22 -13.20
N TYR A 156 0.74 -4.18 -13.29
CA TYR A 156 -0.17 -4.08 -12.15
C TYR A 156 -1.36 -5.01 -12.37
N LEU A 157 -1.61 -5.92 -11.41
CA LEU A 157 -2.71 -6.89 -11.46
C LEU A 157 -2.79 -7.68 -12.78
N GLY A 158 -1.62 -8.07 -13.32
CA GLY A 158 -1.53 -8.80 -14.59
C GLY A 158 -1.46 -7.91 -15.83
N ILE A 159 -1.80 -6.63 -15.73
CA ILE A 159 -1.89 -5.70 -16.85
C ILE A 159 -0.63 -4.81 -16.95
N HIS A 160 -0.10 -4.64 -18.15
CA HIS A 160 0.95 -3.70 -18.48
C HIS A 160 0.37 -2.30 -18.73
N LEU A 161 0.75 -1.33 -17.90
CA LEU A 161 0.49 0.09 -18.12
C LEU A 161 1.66 0.69 -18.90
N THR A 162 1.38 1.36 -20.02
CA THR A 162 2.36 1.96 -20.94
C THR A 162 2.30 3.48 -20.89
N LYS A 163 3.36 4.16 -21.39
CA LYS A 163 3.35 5.63 -21.52
C LYS A 163 2.32 6.07 -22.59
N GLU A 164 2.27 5.33 -23.69
CA GLU A 164 1.37 5.62 -24.79
C GLU A 164 0.16 4.69 -24.76
N VAL A 165 -1.05 5.27 -24.89
CA VAL A 165 -2.31 4.52 -24.87
C VAL A 165 -2.42 3.57 -26.06
N LYS A 166 -1.82 3.94 -27.21
CA LYS A 166 -1.83 3.11 -28.41
C LYS A 166 -1.15 1.75 -28.21
N ASP A 167 -0.13 1.71 -27.34
CA ASP A 167 0.62 0.48 -27.04
C ASP A 167 -0.14 -0.44 -26.06
N PHE A 168 -1.23 0.02 -25.47
CA PHE A 168 -1.88 -0.68 -24.36
C PHE A 168 -2.43 -2.05 -24.79
N TYR A 169 -3.10 -2.14 -25.94
CA TYR A 169 -3.66 -3.41 -26.44
C TYR A 169 -2.56 -4.41 -26.78
N ASP A 170 -1.57 -4.00 -27.58
CA ASP A 170 -0.48 -4.86 -28.05
C ASP A 170 0.40 -5.42 -26.91
N LYS A 171 0.48 -4.72 -25.76
CA LYS A 171 1.27 -5.17 -24.61
C LYS A 171 0.48 -6.07 -23.63
N ASN A 172 -0.81 -6.28 -23.86
CA ASN A 172 -1.69 -7.03 -22.96
C ASN A 172 -2.46 -8.18 -23.62
N LEU A 173 -2.27 -8.39 -24.92
CA LEU A 173 -2.60 -9.62 -25.65
C LEU A 173 -1.45 -10.64 -25.51
#